data_AF-A0A392N1B4-F1
#
_entry.id   AF-A0A392N1B4-F1
#
_cell.length_a   1.000
_cell.length_b   1.000
_cell.length_c   1.000
_cell.angle_alpha   90.00
_cell.angle_beta   90.00
_cell.angle_gamma   90.00
#
_symmetry.space_group_name_H-M   'P 1'
#
loop_
_entity.id
_entity.type
_entity.pdbx_description
1 polymer ?
#
loop_
_entity_poly.entity_id
_entity_poly.type
_entity_poly.pdbx_seq_one_letter_code
_entity_poly.pdbx_strand_id
1 'polypeptide(L)'
;MLGRGELRCIGATTLDEYRKYIEKDPALERRFQQVYVDQPTVEDTISILRGLRERYELHHGVRISDSALVEAAILSDRYISGRFLPDKAIDLVDEAAAKLKMEITSKPTALDEINRSVLKFEMERLSLMNDTDKASKDRLNRLEAELSLLKEKQSELTEQWEHEKSVMTRIQSIKEE
;
A
#
# COMPACT_ATOMS: atom_id res chain seq x y z
N MET A 1 45.08 -11.89 10.81
CA MET A 1 43.97 -11.03 10.39
C MET A 1 43.30 -10.34 11.57
N LEU A 2 42.31 -10.93 12.27
CA LEU A 2 41.62 -10.25 13.40
C LEU A 2 42.54 -9.88 14.58
N GLY A 3 43.39 -10.82 15.02
CA GLY A 3 44.31 -10.57 16.14
C GLY A 3 45.46 -9.60 15.86
N ARG A 4 45.68 -9.22 14.59
CA ARG A 4 46.71 -8.28 14.14
C ARG A 4 46.12 -6.92 13.74
N GLY A 5 44.80 -6.74 13.84
CA GLY A 5 44.11 -5.51 13.45
C GLY A 5 44.01 -5.27 11.93
N GLU A 6 44.32 -6.29 11.10
CA GLU A 6 44.32 -6.20 9.63
C GLU A 6 42.91 -6.26 9.04
N LEU A 7 41.91 -6.72 9.82
CA LEU A 7 40.51 -6.80 9.43
C LEU A 7 39.66 -5.95 10.36
N ARG A 8 38.88 -5.03 9.79
CA ARG A 8 37.84 -4.28 10.48
C ARG A 8 36.49 -4.83 10.05
N CYS A 9 35.65 -5.22 11.01
CA CYS A 9 34.30 -5.71 10.73
C CYS A 9 33.34 -5.28 11.84
N ILE A 10 32.05 -5.26 11.50
CA ILE A 10 30.95 -5.09 12.43
C ILE A 10 30.11 -6.37 12.33
N GLY A 11 29.93 -7.06 13.45
CA GLY A 11 29.03 -8.20 13.54
C GLY A 11 27.65 -7.76 14.03
N ALA A 12 26.60 -8.38 13.53
CA ALA A 12 25.23 -8.23 14.02
C ALA A 12 24.66 -9.63 14.26
N THR A 13 24.20 -9.90 15.48
CA THR A 13 23.68 -11.20 15.92
C THR A 13 22.78 -11.00 17.14
N THR A 14 22.00 -12.02 17.49
CA THR A 14 21.18 -12.00 18.71
C THR A 14 22.03 -12.25 19.96
N LEU A 15 21.51 -11.87 21.13
CA LEU A 15 22.20 -12.10 22.41
C LEU A 15 22.43 -13.60 22.67
N ASP A 16 21.48 -14.45 22.29
CA ASP A 16 21.57 -15.90 22.48
C ASP A 16 22.65 -16.53 21.60
N GLU A 17 22.75 -16.10 20.36
CA GLU A 17 23.83 -16.53 19.45
C GLU A 17 25.19 -16.01 19.90
N TYR A 18 25.27 -14.75 20.37
CA TYR A 18 26.49 -14.21 20.94
C TYR A 18 26.99 -15.08 22.12
N ARG A 19 26.10 -15.37 23.08
CA ARG A 19 26.40 -16.23 24.25
C ARG A 19 26.83 -17.63 23.85
N LYS A 20 26.22 -18.18 22.79
CA LYS A 20 26.47 -19.54 22.34
C LYS A 20 27.79 -19.69 21.60
N TYR A 21 28.15 -18.72 20.77
CA TYR A 21 29.23 -18.86 19.78
C TYR A 21 30.42 -17.93 20.01
N ILE A 22 30.22 -16.73 20.57
CA ILE A 22 31.29 -15.73 20.71
C ILE A 22 31.83 -15.70 22.14
N GLU A 23 30.95 -15.65 23.14
CA GLU A 23 31.34 -15.57 24.56
C GLU A 23 32.09 -16.81 25.04
N LYS A 24 31.83 -17.97 24.43
CA LYS A 24 32.55 -19.21 24.74
C LYS A 24 33.96 -19.27 24.15
N ASP A 25 34.31 -18.39 23.22
CA ASP A 25 35.63 -18.32 22.61
C ASP A 25 36.42 -17.11 23.16
N PRO A 26 37.40 -17.33 24.05
CA PRO A 26 38.18 -16.26 24.66
C PRO A 26 39.02 -15.43 23.69
N ALA A 27 39.26 -15.91 22.47
CA ALA A 27 39.96 -15.15 21.44
C ALA A 27 39.01 -14.15 20.75
N LEU A 28 37.76 -14.55 20.51
CA LEU A 28 36.75 -13.68 19.90
C LEU A 28 36.21 -12.66 20.91
N GLU A 29 35.90 -13.09 22.14
CA GLU A 29 35.38 -12.22 23.19
C GLU A 29 36.31 -11.02 23.48
N ARG A 30 37.63 -11.23 23.45
CA ARG A 30 38.63 -10.16 23.66
C ARG A 30 38.87 -9.26 22.44
N ARG A 31 38.18 -9.51 21.34
CA ARG A 31 38.36 -8.79 20.06
C ARG A 31 37.09 -8.09 19.61
N PHE A 32 35.93 -8.55 20.04
CA PHE A 32 34.67 -7.88 19.83
C PHE A 32 34.29 -7.05 21.05
N GLN A 33 33.92 -5.79 20.81
CA GLN A 33 33.24 -4.98 21.81
C GLN A 33 31.73 -5.16 21.62
N GLN A 34 31.03 -5.57 22.68
CA GLN A 34 29.56 -5.62 22.65
C GLN A 34 29.00 -4.20 22.62
N VAL A 35 28.06 -3.97 21.71
CA VAL A 35 27.21 -2.78 21.64
C VAL A 35 25.78 -3.29 21.62
N TYR A 36 25.05 -3.05 22.70
CA TYR A 36 23.65 -3.44 22.81
C TYR A 36 22.78 -2.44 22.06
N VAL A 37 21.88 -2.96 21.23
CA VAL A 37 20.90 -2.17 20.50
C VAL A 37 19.53 -2.70 20.88
N ASP A 38 18.87 -1.98 21.77
CA ASP A 38 17.52 -2.32 22.22
C ASP A 38 16.47 -1.87 21.20
N GLN A 39 15.28 -2.46 21.32
CA GLN A 39 14.12 -2.02 20.56
C GLN A 39 13.81 -0.54 20.88
N PRO A 40 13.56 0.32 19.87
CA PRO A 40 13.14 1.69 20.10
C PRO A 40 11.78 1.77 20.82
N THR A 41 11.56 2.87 21.52
CA THR A 41 10.24 3.17 22.08
C THR A 41 9.23 3.47 20.96
N VAL A 42 7.95 3.53 21.29
CA VAL A 42 6.90 3.98 20.36
C VAL A 42 7.20 5.40 19.84
N GLU A 43 7.67 6.30 20.71
CA GLU A 43 8.01 7.68 20.34
C GLU A 43 9.23 7.76 19.40
N ASP A 44 10.26 6.97 19.68
CA ASP A 44 11.43 6.84 18.79
C ASP A 44 11.02 6.28 17.44
N THR A 45 10.12 5.28 17.44
CA THR A 45 9.62 4.67 16.20
C THR A 45 8.83 5.67 15.37
N ILE A 46 7.99 6.51 15.99
CA ILE A 46 7.29 7.59 15.28
C ILE A 46 8.30 8.55 14.63
N SER A 47 9.37 8.89 15.34
CA SER A 47 10.43 9.77 14.80
C SER A 47 11.18 9.12 13.62
N ILE A 48 11.48 7.82 13.72
CA ILE A 48 12.07 7.04 12.61
C ILE A 48 11.13 7.04 11.41
N LEU A 49 9.84 6.73 11.61
CA LEU A 49 8.83 6.71 10.56
C LEU A 49 8.69 8.07 9.88
N ARG A 50 8.70 9.17 10.64
CA ARG A 50 8.70 10.54 10.10
C ARG A 50 9.91 10.81 9.21
N GLY A 51 11.09 10.32 9.60
CA GLY A 51 12.31 10.43 8.80
C GLY A 51 12.29 9.59 7.53
N LEU A 52 11.57 8.45 7.53
CA LEU A 52 11.40 7.58 6.36
C LEU A 52 10.25 8.01 5.44
N ARG A 53 9.32 8.82 5.95
CA ARG A 53 8.06 9.19 5.28
C ARG A 53 8.25 9.60 3.82
N GLU A 54 9.15 10.54 3.54
CA GLU A 54 9.33 11.07 2.18
C GLU A 54 9.77 9.98 1.20
N ARG A 55 10.63 9.06 1.62
CA ARG A 55 11.08 7.93 0.79
C ARG A 55 9.93 6.97 0.47
N TYR A 56 9.08 6.67 1.45
CA TYR A 56 7.93 5.79 1.25
C TYR A 56 6.83 6.46 0.43
N GLU A 57 6.57 7.75 0.66
CA GLU A 57 5.64 8.53 -0.16
C GLU A 57 6.06 8.54 -1.63
N LEU A 58 7.36 8.73 -1.91
CA LEU A 58 7.91 8.68 -3.26
C LEU A 58 7.80 7.27 -3.87
N HIS A 59 8.23 6.24 -3.14
CA HIS A 59 8.22 4.85 -3.62
C HIS A 59 6.80 4.35 -3.98
N HIS A 60 5.82 4.69 -3.14
CA HIS A 60 4.44 4.26 -3.33
C HIS A 60 3.61 5.23 -4.17
N GLY A 61 4.05 6.48 -4.36
CA GLY A 61 3.26 7.50 -5.03
C GLY A 61 2.03 7.94 -4.23
N VAL A 62 2.08 7.83 -2.89
CA VAL A 62 0.98 8.18 -1.99
C VAL A 62 1.42 9.25 -1.00
N ARG A 63 0.48 9.89 -0.31
CA ARG A 63 0.78 10.75 0.84
C ARG A 63 0.44 10.01 2.13
N ILE A 64 1.34 10.06 3.10
CA ILE A 64 1.18 9.39 4.39
C ILE A 64 0.95 10.48 5.44
N SER A 65 -0.18 10.46 6.14
CA SER A 65 -0.45 11.44 7.19
C SER A 65 0.40 11.18 8.42
N ASP A 66 0.72 12.22 9.19
CA ASP A 66 1.44 12.06 10.46
C ASP A 66 0.66 11.18 11.45
N SER A 67 -0.67 11.33 11.47
CA SER A 67 -1.55 10.51 12.29
C SER A 67 -1.46 9.02 11.93
N ALA A 68 -1.28 8.67 10.65
CA ALA A 68 -1.13 7.28 10.24
C ALA A 68 0.20 6.68 10.75
N LEU A 69 1.28 7.47 10.80
CA LEU A 69 2.55 7.02 11.38
C LEU A 69 2.45 6.78 12.89
N VAL A 70 1.74 7.67 13.60
CA VAL A 70 1.47 7.52 15.03
C VAL A 70 0.66 6.25 15.32
N GLU A 71 -0.45 6.07 14.60
CA GLU A 71 -1.28 4.88 14.75
C GLU A 71 -0.53 3.60 14.36
N ALA A 72 0.29 3.63 13.31
CA ALA A 72 1.09 2.48 12.92
C ALA A 72 2.05 2.04 14.03
N ALA A 73 2.73 2.98 14.69
CA ALA A 73 3.60 2.68 15.81
C ALA A 73 2.82 2.13 17.02
N ILE A 74 1.70 2.77 17.41
CA ILE A 74 0.91 2.37 18.58
C ILE A 74 0.24 0.99 18.38
N LEU A 75 -0.40 0.79 17.23
CA LEU A 75 -1.16 -0.43 16.96
C LEU A 75 -0.25 -1.62 16.71
N SER A 76 0.86 -1.43 15.98
CA SER A 76 1.84 -2.50 15.80
C SER A 76 2.51 -2.87 17.12
N ASP A 77 2.78 -1.90 18.00
CA ASP A 77 3.32 -2.19 19.32
C ASP A 77 2.35 -3.02 20.16
N ARG A 78 1.09 -2.60 20.20
CA ARG A 78 0.04 -3.22 21.03
C ARG A 78 -0.39 -4.60 20.55
N TYR A 79 -0.55 -4.81 19.25
CA TYR A 79 -1.25 -5.99 18.71
C TYR A 79 -0.37 -6.97 17.94
N ILE A 80 0.79 -6.54 17.44
CA ILE A 80 1.70 -7.44 16.70
C ILE A 80 2.76 -7.96 17.66
N SER A 81 2.44 -9.09 18.29
CA SER A 81 3.35 -9.86 19.14
C SER A 81 4.32 -10.71 18.33
N GLY A 82 5.54 -10.93 18.82
CA GLY A 82 6.55 -11.78 18.16
C GLY A 82 7.40 -11.06 17.11
N ARG A 83 7.18 -9.75 16.93
CA ARG A 83 8.04 -8.84 16.16
C ARG A 83 8.36 -7.60 16.99
N PHE A 84 9.45 -6.94 16.66
CA PHE A 84 9.96 -5.80 17.41
C PHE A 84 9.84 -4.51 16.59
N LEU A 85 9.66 -3.37 17.26
CA LEU A 85 9.83 -2.07 16.63
C LEU A 85 11.30 -1.88 16.20
N PRO A 86 11.60 -1.01 15.22
CA PRO A 86 10.65 -0.26 14.39
C PRO A 86 10.11 -1.06 13.21
N ASP A 87 10.68 -2.24 12.93
CA ASP A 87 10.43 -3.11 11.78
C ASP A 87 8.94 -3.38 11.54
N LYS A 88 8.22 -3.87 12.56
CA LYS A 88 6.77 -4.14 12.43
C LYS A 88 5.91 -2.92 12.11
N ALA A 89 6.33 -1.72 12.51
CA ALA A 89 5.60 -0.48 12.22
C ALA A 89 5.90 0.00 10.80
N ILE A 90 7.15 -0.14 10.36
CA ILE A 90 7.57 0.15 8.98
C ILE A 90 6.79 -0.73 8.00
N ASP A 91 6.72 -2.03 8.27
CA ASP A 91 5.95 -2.98 7.44
C ASP A 91 4.47 -2.60 7.34
N LEU A 92 3.85 -2.21 8.46
CA LEU A 92 2.44 -1.80 8.45
C LEU A 92 2.20 -0.57 7.56
N VAL A 93 3.12 0.41 7.61
CA VAL A 93 3.06 1.59 6.75
C VAL A 93 3.29 1.21 5.29
N ASP A 94 4.24 0.32 5.01
CA ASP A 94 4.55 -0.16 3.67
C ASP A 94 3.36 -0.89 3.03
N GLU A 95 2.76 -1.84 3.75
CA GLU A 95 1.58 -2.59 3.30
C GLU A 95 0.38 -1.67 3.07
N ALA A 96 0.13 -0.72 3.97
CA ALA A 96 -0.94 0.26 3.82
C ALA A 96 -0.74 1.16 2.59
N ALA A 97 0.49 1.61 2.36
CA ALA A 97 0.84 2.44 1.21
C ALA A 97 0.74 1.65 -0.10
N ALA A 98 1.21 0.40 -0.13
CA ALA A 98 1.09 -0.49 -1.28
C ALA A 98 -0.37 -0.79 -1.62
N LYS A 99 -1.21 -1.04 -0.61
CA LYS A 99 -2.65 -1.25 -0.78
C LYS A 99 -3.31 -0.02 -1.39
N LEU A 100 -3.02 1.17 -0.87
CA LEU A 100 -3.59 2.42 -1.38
C LEU A 100 -3.16 2.69 -2.83
N LYS A 101 -1.89 2.43 -3.18
CA LYS A 101 -1.39 2.53 -4.56
C LYS A 101 -2.18 1.62 -5.52
N MET A 102 -2.46 0.39 -5.10
CA MET A 102 -3.26 -0.55 -5.87
C MET A 102 -4.70 -0.04 -6.06
N GLU A 103 -5.34 0.48 -4.99
CA GLU A 103 -6.68 1.06 -5.07
C GLU A 103 -6.75 2.25 -6.03
N ILE A 104 -5.77 3.16 -5.98
CA ILE A 104 -5.66 4.34 -6.85
C ILE A 104 -5.52 3.96 -8.33
N THR A 105 -4.74 2.92 -8.63
CA THR A 105 -4.50 2.48 -10.01
C THR A 105 -5.65 1.65 -10.59
N SER A 106 -6.54 1.15 -9.74
CA SER A 106 -7.72 0.37 -10.10
C SER A 106 -8.90 1.26 -10.50
N LYS A 107 -9.88 0.69 -11.22
CA LYS A 107 -11.12 1.39 -11.52
C LYS A 107 -11.93 1.56 -10.23
N PRO A 108 -12.53 2.74 -9.96
CA PRO A 108 -13.38 2.94 -8.80
C PRO A 108 -14.53 1.93 -8.77
N THR A 109 -14.89 1.44 -7.59
CA THR A 109 -15.97 0.45 -7.42
C THR A 109 -17.28 0.94 -8.02
N ALA A 110 -17.62 2.22 -7.84
CA ALA A 110 -18.81 2.82 -8.43
C ALA A 110 -18.81 2.77 -9.98
N LEU A 111 -17.64 2.93 -10.61
CA LEU A 111 -17.51 2.81 -12.06
C LEU A 111 -17.60 1.34 -12.50
N ASP A 112 -17.03 0.40 -11.76
CA ASP A 112 -17.16 -1.03 -12.06
C ASP A 112 -18.62 -1.51 -11.96
N GLU A 113 -19.36 -1.07 -10.94
CA GLU A 113 -20.79 -1.36 -10.77
C GLU A 113 -21.63 -0.83 -11.93
N ILE A 114 -21.36 0.40 -12.39
CA ILE A 114 -22.04 0.99 -13.55
C ILE A 114 -21.67 0.23 -14.83
N ASN A 115 -20.38 -0.11 -15.04
CA ASN A 115 -19.95 -0.90 -16.20
C ASN A 115 -20.69 -2.24 -16.29
N ARG A 116 -20.80 -2.95 -15.16
CA ARG A 116 -21.55 -4.21 -15.08
C ARG A 116 -23.04 -4.03 -15.37
N SER A 117 -23.62 -2.95 -14.86
CA SER A 117 -25.02 -2.62 -15.11
C SER A 117 -25.27 -2.33 -16.59
N VAL A 118 -24.48 -1.44 -17.20
CA VAL A 118 -24.55 -1.11 -18.63
C VAL A 118 -24.44 -2.38 -19.48
N LEU A 119 -23.47 -3.26 -19.20
CA LEU A 119 -23.28 -4.50 -19.94
C LEU A 119 -24.51 -5.43 -19.83
N LYS A 120 -25.09 -5.56 -18.64
CA LYS A 120 -26.31 -6.34 -18.43
C LYS A 120 -27.50 -5.78 -19.22
N PHE A 121 -27.70 -4.47 -19.18
CA PHE A 121 -28.76 -3.81 -19.95
C PHE A 121 -28.52 -3.93 -21.46
N GLU A 122 -27.28 -3.81 -21.94
CA GLU A 122 -26.95 -4.02 -23.36
C GLU A 122 -27.29 -5.43 -23.84
N MET A 123 -27.01 -6.46 -23.02
CA MET A 123 -27.38 -7.84 -23.33
C MET A 123 -28.90 -8.01 -23.38
N GLU A 124 -29.64 -7.44 -22.43
CA GLU A 124 -31.10 -7.50 -22.41
C GLU A 124 -31.71 -6.75 -23.60
N ARG A 125 -31.16 -5.59 -23.98
CA ARG A 125 -31.52 -4.84 -25.20
C ARG A 125 -31.36 -5.72 -26.44
N LEU A 126 -30.22 -6.36 -26.61
CA LEU A 126 -29.94 -7.23 -27.77
C LEU A 126 -30.90 -8.41 -27.85
N SER A 127 -31.32 -8.97 -26.72
CA SER A 127 -32.31 -10.04 -26.67
C SER A 127 -33.69 -9.57 -27.14
N LEU A 128 -34.09 -8.36 -26.77
CA LEU A 128 -35.42 -7.81 -27.09
C LEU A 128 -35.51 -7.17 -28.48
N MET A 129 -34.37 -6.85 -29.12
CA MET A 129 -34.33 -6.20 -30.43
C MET A 129 -35.02 -6.99 -31.56
N ASN A 130 -35.04 -8.33 -31.45
CA ASN A 130 -35.65 -9.21 -32.46
C ASN A 130 -37.11 -9.56 -32.16
N ASP A 131 -37.64 -9.15 -31.00
CA ASP A 131 -39.01 -9.43 -30.60
C ASP A 131 -39.98 -8.40 -31.22
N THR A 132 -41.12 -8.89 -31.71
CA THR A 132 -42.07 -8.07 -32.49
C THR A 132 -43.34 -7.69 -31.73
N ASP A 133 -43.58 -8.30 -30.57
CA ASP A 133 -44.77 -8.05 -29.78
C ASP A 133 -44.73 -6.66 -29.10
N LYS A 134 -45.92 -6.13 -28.78
CA LYS A 134 -46.06 -4.78 -28.24
C LYS A 134 -45.41 -4.62 -26.86
N ALA A 135 -45.47 -5.65 -26.02
CA ALA A 135 -44.91 -5.59 -24.67
C ALA A 135 -43.37 -5.53 -24.71
N SER A 136 -42.75 -6.28 -25.62
CA SER A 136 -41.31 -6.25 -25.87
C SER A 136 -40.83 -4.91 -26.39
N LYS A 137 -41.58 -4.27 -27.30
CA LYS A 137 -41.27 -2.90 -27.76
C LYS A 137 -41.38 -1.85 -26.65
N ASP A 138 -42.42 -1.92 -25.82
CA ASP A 138 -42.59 -1.00 -24.68
C ASP A 138 -41.47 -1.19 -23.63
N ARG A 139 -41.04 -2.44 -23.38
CA ARG A 139 -39.91 -2.75 -22.50
C ARG A 139 -38.59 -2.27 -23.08
N LEU A 140 -38.35 -2.49 -24.38
CA LEU A 140 -37.16 -2.02 -25.09
C LEU A 140 -37.00 -0.50 -24.96
N ASN A 141 -38.08 0.26 -25.18
CA ASN A 141 -38.04 1.72 -25.05
C ASN A 141 -37.65 2.20 -23.63
N ARG A 142 -38.19 1.56 -22.58
CA ARG A 142 -37.81 1.89 -21.19
C ARG A 142 -36.36 1.54 -20.92
N LEU A 143 -35.94 0.39 -21.41
CA LEU A 143 -34.58 -0.11 -21.26
C LEU A 143 -33.57 0.81 -21.95
N GLU A 144 -33.86 1.28 -23.16
CA GLU A 144 -33.00 2.23 -23.88
C GLU A 144 -32.90 3.57 -23.15
N ALA A 145 -33.98 4.05 -22.53
CA ALA A 145 -33.95 5.25 -21.70
C ALA A 145 -33.05 5.07 -20.45
N GLU A 146 -33.20 3.97 -19.71
CA GLU A 146 -32.35 3.67 -18.55
C GLU A 146 -30.88 3.47 -18.95
N LEU A 147 -30.63 2.79 -20.07
CA LEU A 147 -29.29 2.55 -20.61
C LEU A 147 -28.62 3.86 -21.04
N SER A 148 -29.38 4.81 -21.60
CA SER A 148 -28.86 6.15 -21.90
C SER A 148 -28.40 6.88 -20.63
N LEU A 149 -29.21 6.87 -19.56
CA LEU A 149 -28.86 7.49 -18.28
C LEU A 149 -27.63 6.84 -17.64
N LEU A 150 -27.54 5.52 -17.69
CA LEU A 150 -26.38 4.79 -17.17
C LEU A 150 -25.11 5.08 -17.96
N LYS A 151 -25.19 5.19 -19.30
CA LYS A 151 -24.04 5.54 -20.15
C LYS A 151 -23.56 6.97 -19.92
N GLU A 152 -24.46 7.91 -19.71
CA GLU A 152 -24.09 9.29 -19.36
C GLU A 152 -23.32 9.33 -18.05
N LYS A 153 -23.84 8.67 -17.00
CA LYS A 153 -23.16 8.57 -15.70
C LYS A 153 -21.84 7.80 -15.78
N GLN A 154 -21.76 6.78 -16.62
CA GLN A 154 -20.53 6.04 -16.90
C GLN A 154 -19.48 6.97 -17.53
N SER A 155 -19.85 7.78 -18.51
CA SER A 155 -18.95 8.75 -19.16
C SER A 155 -18.41 9.75 -18.15
N GLU A 156 -19.30 10.37 -17.36
CA GLU A 156 -18.93 11.36 -16.34
C GLU A 156 -17.90 10.80 -15.35
N LEU A 157 -18.17 9.60 -14.80
CA LEU A 157 -17.25 8.96 -13.85
C LEU A 157 -15.94 8.49 -14.49
N THR A 158 -15.98 8.09 -15.76
CA THR A 158 -14.78 7.70 -16.50
C THR A 158 -13.90 8.91 -16.74
N GLU A 159 -14.47 10.02 -17.20
CA GLU A 159 -13.76 11.28 -17.43
C GLU A 159 -13.15 11.82 -16.13
N GLN A 160 -13.91 11.80 -15.03
CA GLN A 160 -13.41 12.21 -13.73
C GLN A 160 -12.21 11.35 -13.29
N TRP A 161 -12.33 10.02 -13.40
CA TRP A 161 -11.26 9.10 -13.02
C TRP A 161 -10.01 9.27 -13.89
N GLU A 162 -10.16 9.42 -15.21
CA GLU A 162 -9.05 9.68 -16.11
C GLU A 162 -8.35 11.00 -15.81
N HIS A 163 -9.13 12.05 -15.51
CA HIS A 163 -8.60 13.33 -15.09
C HIS A 163 -7.80 13.21 -13.78
N GLU A 164 -8.37 12.63 -12.73
CA GLU A 164 -7.70 12.43 -11.43
C GLU A 164 -6.41 11.60 -11.58
N LYS A 165 -6.47 10.53 -12.37
CA LYS A 165 -5.30 9.69 -12.67
C LYS A 165 -4.20 10.47 -13.38
N SER A 166 -4.55 11.27 -14.39
CA SER A 166 -3.59 12.10 -15.12
C SER A 166 -2.88 13.13 -14.22
N VAL A 167 -3.63 13.75 -13.31
CA VAL A 167 -3.10 14.72 -12.33
C VAL A 167 -2.12 14.03 -11.39
N MET A 168 -2.47 12.83 -10.87
CA MET A 168 -1.59 12.06 -10.00
C MET A 168 -0.30 11.66 -10.69
N THR A 169 -0.37 11.13 -11.92
CA THR A 169 0.83 10.75 -12.69
C THR A 169 1.75 11.95 -12.92
N ARG A 170 1.18 13.13 -13.20
CA ARG A 170 1.97 14.36 -13.36
C ARG A 170 2.61 14.84 -12.07
N ILE A 171 1.92 14.74 -10.93
CA ILE A 171 2.50 15.09 -9.62
C ILE A 171 3.66 14.15 -9.29
N GLN A 172 3.52 12.86 -9.60
CA GLN A 172 4.58 11.88 -9.35
C GLN A 172 5.82 12.18 -10.19
N SER A 173 5.68 12.45 -11.48
CA SER A 173 6.83 12.75 -12.35
C SER A 173 7.61 13.99 -11.89
N ILE A 174 6.91 15.02 -11.37
CA ILE A 174 7.56 16.24 -10.84
C ILE A 174 8.35 15.95 -9.56
N LYS A 175 7.95 14.96 -8.77
CA LYS A 175 8.65 14.60 -7.52
C LYS A 175 9.85 13.66 -7.73
N GLU A 176 9.91 12.98 -8.87
CA GLU A 176 11.02 12.09 -9.23
C GLU A 176 12.21 12.84 -9.86
N GLU A 177 12.00 14.08 -10.34
CA GLU A 177 13.05 15.02 -10.79
C GLU A 177 13.69 15.80 -9.62
#